data_AF-A0A7Y1UHA4-F1
#
_entry.id   AF-A0A7Y1UHA4-F1
#
_cell.length_a   1.000
_cell.length_b   1.000
_cell.length_c   1.000
_cell.angle_alpha   90.00
_cell.angle_beta   90.00
_cell.angle_gamma   90.00
#
_symmetry.space_group_name_H-M   'P 1'
#
loop_
_entity.id
_entity.type
_entity.pdbx_description
1 polymer ?
#
loop_
_entity_poly.entity_id
_entity_poly.type
_entity_poly.pdbx_seq_one_letter_code
_entity_poly.pdbx_strand_id
1 'polypeptide(L)'
;MYRKSLDASKQTTFIPFIYKASNGLKKLYATKEDFPNAYKFATLSSALSDSLSRIAKLDQLVAMEIDNESRLLSMLKEREQAKTKRRHNIQYTAIVILIFTAFLVLMLLGKYNVKPWVIRAIGFFAFIFAFEFVVLIADGIIHHATHGEPWKMMIIKIVLIGILLPLHHFIEGVAVKYVLTREKKPGRKVITVREFVNKYVLKEGEH
;
A
#
# COMPACT_ATOMS: atom_id res chain seq x y z
N MET A 1 -26.34 -12.29 58.38
CA MET A 1 -25.42 -11.79 57.33
C MET A 1 -26.18 -11.25 56.11
N TYR A 2 -27.00 -12.04 55.41
CA TYR A 2 -27.68 -11.64 54.17
C TYR A 2 -28.61 -10.41 54.24
N ARG A 3 -29.33 -10.19 55.36
CA ARG A 3 -30.19 -9.00 55.52
C ARG A 3 -29.38 -7.70 55.55
N LYS A 4 -28.27 -7.70 56.31
CA LYS A 4 -27.34 -6.55 56.40
C LYS A 4 -26.70 -6.24 55.04
N SER A 5 -26.40 -7.28 54.25
CA SER A 5 -25.89 -7.15 52.88
C SER A 5 -26.93 -6.60 51.89
N LEU A 6 -28.21 -6.98 52.03
CA LEU A 6 -29.30 -6.48 51.21
C LEU A 6 -29.54 -4.98 51.44
N ASP A 7 -29.53 -4.55 52.69
CA ASP A 7 -29.77 -3.14 53.05
C ASP A 7 -28.62 -2.23 52.61
N ALA A 8 -27.37 -2.70 52.71
CA ALA A 8 -26.21 -1.98 52.16
C ALA A 8 -26.28 -1.84 50.63
N SER A 9 -26.84 -2.83 49.92
CA SER A 9 -26.87 -2.84 48.45
C SER A 9 -28.03 -2.04 47.86
N LYS A 10 -29.13 -1.87 48.61
CA LYS A 10 -30.22 -0.96 48.24
C LYS A 10 -29.76 0.51 48.19
N GLN A 11 -28.71 0.86 48.92
CA GLN A 11 -28.12 2.20 48.91
C GLN A 11 -27.18 2.45 47.70
N THR A 12 -26.78 1.39 46.97
CA THR A 12 -25.75 1.48 45.90
C THR A 12 -26.24 0.96 44.54
N THR A 13 -27.52 0.61 44.38
CA THR A 13 -28.13 0.12 43.11
C THR A 13 -27.33 -1.01 42.42
N PHE A 14 -26.68 -1.89 43.18
CA PHE A 14 -25.86 -2.96 42.62
C PHE A 14 -26.68 -4.25 42.38
N ILE A 15 -27.42 -4.26 41.26
CA ILE A 15 -28.36 -5.32 40.85
C ILE A 15 -27.78 -6.75 40.93
N PRO A 16 -26.54 -7.05 40.49
CA PRO A 16 -25.98 -8.41 40.55
C PRO A 16 -25.86 -8.95 41.98
N PHE A 17 -25.56 -8.08 42.94
CA PHE A 17 -25.40 -8.49 44.34
C PHE A 17 -26.74 -8.61 45.05
N ILE A 18 -27.70 -7.73 44.75
CA ILE A 18 -29.08 -7.86 45.24
C ILE A 18 -29.70 -9.17 44.74
N TYR A 19 -29.42 -9.56 43.48
CA TYR A 19 -29.83 -10.86 42.94
C TYR A 19 -29.23 -12.03 43.74
N LYS A 20 -27.91 -12.04 43.95
CA LYS A 20 -27.23 -13.09 44.73
C LYS A 20 -27.75 -13.19 46.17
N ALA A 21 -27.94 -12.06 46.84
CA ALA A 21 -28.48 -12.01 48.20
C ALA A 21 -29.95 -12.49 48.27
N SER A 22 -30.79 -12.06 47.31
CA SER A 22 -32.20 -12.47 47.23
C SER A 22 -32.35 -13.96 46.93
N ASN A 23 -31.52 -14.50 46.04
CA ASN A 23 -31.51 -15.93 45.73
C ASN A 23 -31.01 -16.78 46.92
N GLY A 24 -30.04 -16.27 47.69
CA GLY A 24 -29.59 -16.90 48.94
C GLY A 24 -30.67 -16.93 50.02
N LEU A 25 -31.39 -15.81 50.20
CA LEU A 25 -32.52 -15.73 51.12
C LEU A 25 -33.67 -16.65 50.71
N LYS A 26 -34.01 -16.72 49.40
CA LYS A 26 -34.98 -17.67 48.86
C LYS A 26 -34.67 -19.11 49.28
N LYS A 27 -33.43 -19.56 49.07
CA LYS A 27 -33.00 -20.92 49.45
C LYS A 27 -33.10 -21.15 50.95
N LEU A 28 -32.67 -20.18 51.76
CA LEU A 28 -32.69 -20.29 53.22
C LEU A 28 -34.11 -20.38 53.79
N TYR A 29 -35.05 -19.57 53.29
CA TYR A 29 -36.45 -19.63 53.71
C TYR A 29 -37.16 -20.90 53.22
N ALA A 30 -36.81 -21.40 52.03
CA ALA A 30 -37.30 -22.68 51.54
C ALA A 30 -36.84 -23.87 52.41
N THR A 31 -35.59 -23.87 52.89
CA THR A 31 -35.07 -24.90 53.81
C THR A 31 -35.70 -24.82 55.20
N LYS A 32 -36.23 -23.66 55.59
CA LYS A 32 -36.93 -23.44 56.87
C LYS A 32 -38.44 -23.69 56.80
N GLU A 33 -38.94 -24.22 55.67
CA GLU A 33 -40.37 -24.45 55.39
C GLU A 33 -41.24 -23.16 55.43
N ASP A 34 -40.62 -21.99 55.38
CA ASP A 34 -41.28 -20.69 55.35
C ASP A 34 -41.53 -20.26 53.89
N PHE A 35 -42.52 -20.92 53.29
CA PHE A 35 -42.89 -20.74 51.89
C PHE A 35 -43.33 -19.30 51.52
N PRO A 36 -44.07 -18.54 52.36
CA PRO A 36 -44.45 -17.17 52.05
C PRO A 36 -43.24 -16.25 51.86
N ASN A 37 -42.24 -16.32 52.74
CA ASN A 37 -41.02 -15.52 52.61
C ASN A 37 -40.14 -16.03 51.45
N ALA A 38 -40.08 -17.35 51.25
CA ALA A 38 -39.38 -17.92 50.09
C ALA A 38 -39.96 -17.42 48.76
N TYR A 39 -41.29 -17.37 48.61
CA TYR A 39 -41.97 -16.87 47.42
C TYR A 39 -41.69 -15.38 47.16
N LYS A 40 -41.69 -14.56 48.22
CA LYS A 40 -41.34 -13.13 48.13
C LYS A 40 -39.93 -12.92 47.56
N PHE A 41 -38.94 -13.64 48.08
CA PHE A 41 -37.56 -13.55 47.58
C PHE A 41 -37.37 -14.24 46.22
N ALA A 42 -38.21 -15.24 45.87
CA ALA A 42 -38.23 -15.83 44.54
C ALA A 42 -38.69 -14.82 43.48
N THR A 43 -39.78 -14.10 43.73
CA THR A 43 -40.31 -13.06 42.83
C THR A 43 -39.29 -11.94 42.63
N LEU A 44 -38.67 -11.48 43.72
CA LEU A 44 -37.60 -10.48 43.66
C LEU A 44 -36.39 -10.97 42.85
N SER A 45 -35.96 -12.22 43.07
CA SER A 45 -34.85 -12.82 42.32
C SER A 45 -35.16 -12.97 40.84
N SER A 46 -36.40 -13.28 40.46
CA SER A 46 -36.84 -13.39 39.07
C SER A 46 -36.75 -12.04 38.35
N ALA A 47 -37.34 -10.99 38.94
CA ALA A 47 -37.30 -9.64 38.36
C ALA A 47 -35.86 -9.10 38.20
N LEU A 48 -34.98 -9.41 39.16
CA LEU A 48 -33.56 -9.04 39.09
C LEU A 48 -32.81 -9.83 38.01
N SER A 49 -33.14 -11.12 37.81
CA SER A 49 -32.57 -11.93 36.73
C SER A 49 -32.92 -11.35 35.36
N ASP A 50 -34.18 -10.98 35.15
CA ASP A 50 -34.64 -10.40 33.88
C ASP A 50 -33.92 -9.09 33.58
N SER A 51 -33.73 -8.24 34.59
CA SER A 51 -32.96 -6.99 34.48
C SER A 51 -31.48 -7.26 34.14
N LEU A 52 -30.84 -8.22 34.81
CA LEU A 52 -29.46 -8.63 34.49
C LEU A 52 -29.31 -9.16 33.07
N SER A 53 -30.28 -9.95 32.59
CA SER A 53 -30.28 -10.43 31.21
C SER A 53 -30.44 -9.30 30.19
N ARG A 54 -31.22 -8.25 30.50
CA ARG A 54 -31.32 -7.06 29.65
C ARG A 54 -30.02 -6.27 29.62
N ILE A 55 -29.38 -6.06 30.77
CA ILE A 55 -28.08 -5.36 30.86
C ILE A 55 -27.02 -6.13 30.07
N ALA A 56 -26.92 -7.45 30.27
CA ALA A 56 -25.96 -8.27 29.53
C ALA A 56 -26.19 -8.22 28.01
N LYS A 57 -27.46 -8.18 27.55
CA LYS A 57 -27.78 -7.98 26.13
C LYS A 57 -27.36 -6.61 25.62
N LEU A 58 -27.58 -5.55 26.40
CA LEU A 58 -27.15 -4.19 26.04
C LEU A 58 -25.62 -4.10 25.95
N ASP A 59 -24.89 -4.67 26.91
CA ASP A 59 -23.43 -4.72 26.89
C ASP A 59 -22.91 -5.48 25.66
N GLN A 60 -23.55 -6.59 25.29
CA GLN A 60 -23.24 -7.34 24.07
C GLN A 60 -23.49 -6.51 22.80
N LEU A 61 -24.58 -5.74 22.76
CA LEU A 61 -24.88 -4.85 21.63
C LEU A 61 -23.83 -3.74 21.51
N VAL A 62 -23.46 -3.11 22.63
CA VAL A 62 -22.42 -2.08 22.65
C VAL A 62 -21.06 -2.65 22.23
N ALA A 63 -20.69 -3.82 22.72
CA ALA A 63 -19.45 -4.49 22.31
C ALA A 63 -19.45 -4.82 20.80
N MET A 64 -20.59 -5.24 20.26
CA MET A 64 -20.76 -5.50 18.83
C MET A 64 -20.66 -4.22 17.99
N GLU A 65 -21.22 -3.11 18.48
CA GLU A 65 -21.12 -1.80 17.83
C GLU A 65 -19.67 -1.32 17.78
N ILE A 66 -18.94 -1.41 18.89
CA ILE A 66 -17.51 -1.07 18.96
C ILE A 66 -16.69 -1.96 18.01
N ASP A 67 -16.95 -3.27 17.97
CA ASP A 67 -16.26 -4.17 17.04
C ASP A 67 -16.54 -3.78 15.59
N ASN A 68 -17.79 -3.47 15.25
CA ASN A 68 -18.17 -3.06 13.91
C ASN A 68 -17.52 -1.72 13.50
N GLU A 69 -17.52 -0.72 14.38
CA GLU A 69 -16.82 0.54 14.14
C GLU A 69 -15.31 0.32 13.93
N SER A 70 -14.70 -0.54 14.75
CA SER A 70 -13.28 -0.86 14.62
C SER A 70 -12.95 -1.52 13.27
N ARG A 71 -13.83 -2.41 12.79
CA ARG A 71 -13.72 -3.04 11.48
C ARG A 71 -13.91 -2.04 10.34
N LEU A 72 -14.87 -1.11 10.48
CA LEU A 72 -15.06 -0.06 9.49
C LEU A 72 -13.81 0.83 9.40
N LEU A 73 -13.23 1.22 10.53
CA LEU A 73 -12.00 2.00 10.59
C LEU A 73 -10.81 1.24 9.96
N SER A 74 -10.65 -0.05 10.25
CA SER A 74 -9.58 -0.85 9.66
C SER A 74 -9.75 -0.98 8.14
N MET A 75 -10.98 -1.25 7.66
CA MET A 75 -11.30 -1.31 6.24
C MET A 75 -11.05 0.03 5.52
N LEU A 76 -11.39 1.17 6.13
CA LEU A 76 -11.11 2.48 5.57
C LEU A 76 -9.61 2.73 5.46
N LYS A 77 -8.85 2.42 6.51
CA LYS A 77 -7.38 2.54 6.53
C LYS A 77 -6.72 1.65 5.48
N GLU A 78 -7.16 0.40 5.36
CA GLU A 78 -6.68 -0.52 4.32
C GLU A 78 -7.01 -0.02 2.92
N ARG A 79 -8.21 0.52 2.70
CA ARG A 79 -8.58 1.11 1.40
C ARG A 79 -7.72 2.30 1.05
N GLU A 80 -7.42 3.18 2.01
CA GLU A 80 -6.52 4.32 1.79
C GLU A 80 -5.10 3.85 1.46
N GLN A 81 -4.57 2.89 2.22
CA GLN A 81 -3.26 2.29 1.94
C GLN A 81 -3.24 1.56 0.59
N ALA A 82 -4.31 0.87 0.21
CA ALA A 82 -4.41 0.20 -1.08
C ALA A 82 -4.46 1.23 -2.22
N LYS A 83 -5.15 2.36 -2.04
CA LYS A 83 -5.17 3.46 -3.02
C LYS A 83 -3.78 4.07 -3.20
N THR A 84 -3.05 4.34 -2.12
CA THR A 84 -1.68 4.88 -2.20
C THR A 84 -0.74 3.87 -2.85
N LYS A 85 -0.74 2.62 -2.41
CA LYS A 85 0.05 1.53 -3.02
C LYS A 85 -0.27 1.36 -4.51
N ARG A 86 -1.54 1.36 -4.90
CA ARG A 86 -1.96 1.24 -6.31
C ARG A 86 -1.46 2.41 -7.15
N ARG A 87 -1.52 3.64 -6.64
CA ARG A 87 -0.98 4.83 -7.32
C ARG A 87 0.53 4.70 -7.54
N HIS A 88 1.28 4.31 -6.50
CA HIS A 88 2.72 4.09 -6.62
C HIS A 88 3.06 2.98 -7.61
N ASN A 89 2.38 1.84 -7.55
CA ASN A 89 2.61 0.72 -8.48
C ASN A 89 2.38 1.11 -9.95
N ILE A 90 1.38 1.94 -10.25
CA ILE A 90 1.14 2.43 -11.61
C ILE A 90 2.26 3.36 -12.06
N GLN A 91 2.72 4.28 -11.20
CA GLN A 91 3.85 5.16 -11.49
C GLN A 91 5.13 4.37 -11.78
N TYR A 92 5.45 3.40 -10.91
CA TYR A 92 6.60 2.51 -11.11
C TYR A 92 6.51 1.73 -12.42
N THR A 93 5.34 1.18 -12.73
CA THR A 93 5.10 0.43 -13.97
C THR A 93 5.25 1.31 -15.21
N ALA A 94 4.71 2.53 -15.19
CA ALA A 94 4.83 3.49 -16.28
C ALA A 94 6.29 3.85 -16.56
N ILE A 95 7.11 4.00 -15.51
CA ILE A 95 8.53 4.34 -15.65
C ILE A 95 9.31 3.15 -16.22
N VAL A 96 9.06 1.92 -15.75
CA VAL A 96 9.65 0.70 -16.34
C VAL A 96 9.32 0.57 -17.83
N ILE A 97 8.06 0.79 -18.22
CA ILE A 97 7.65 0.76 -19.63
C ILE A 97 8.40 1.81 -20.43
N LEU A 98 8.48 3.04 -19.92
CA LEU A 98 9.14 4.15 -20.60
C LEU A 98 10.63 3.88 -20.86
N ILE A 99 11.34 3.33 -19.87
CA ILE A 99 12.75 2.93 -20.01
C ILE A 99 12.91 1.81 -21.02
N PHE A 100 12.05 0.79 -20.95
CA PHE A 100 12.07 -0.32 -21.89
C PHE A 100 11.85 0.17 -23.33
N THR A 101 10.92 1.09 -23.55
CA THR A 101 10.73 1.73 -24.86
C THR A 101 11.91 2.58 -25.29
N ALA A 102 12.54 3.35 -24.38
CA ALA A 102 13.72 4.14 -24.71
C ALA A 102 14.90 3.25 -25.15
N PHE A 103 15.10 2.11 -24.49
CA PHE A 103 16.12 1.13 -24.85
C PHE A 103 15.84 0.47 -26.21
N LEU A 104 14.58 0.12 -26.49
CA LEU A 104 14.13 -0.39 -27.80
C LEU A 104 14.40 0.62 -28.93
N VAL A 105 14.08 1.90 -28.70
CA VAL A 105 14.33 2.98 -29.67
C VAL A 105 15.83 3.12 -29.94
N LEU A 106 16.68 3.11 -28.91
CA LEU A 106 18.14 3.12 -29.07
C LEU A 106 18.64 1.95 -29.92
N MET A 107 18.17 0.73 -29.62
CA MET A 107 18.59 -0.48 -30.32
C MET A 107 18.20 -0.44 -31.81
N LEU A 108 17.01 0.09 -32.12
CA LEU A 108 16.56 0.31 -33.50
C LEU A 108 17.46 1.33 -34.19
N LEU A 109 17.73 2.47 -33.56
CA LEU A 109 18.55 3.53 -34.16
C LEU A 109 20.00 3.12 -34.42
N GLY A 110 20.59 2.28 -33.56
CA GLY A 110 21.93 1.72 -33.78
C GLY A 110 22.05 0.85 -35.05
N LYS A 111 20.92 0.41 -35.63
CA LYS A 111 20.87 -0.35 -36.89
C LYS A 111 20.77 0.55 -38.13
N TYR A 112 20.39 1.82 -37.98
CA TYR A 112 20.23 2.77 -39.08
C TYR A 112 21.42 3.75 -39.17
N ASN A 113 21.78 4.22 -40.37
CA ASN A 113 22.79 5.26 -40.57
C ASN A 113 22.22 6.63 -40.19
N VAL A 114 22.05 6.87 -38.89
CA VAL A 114 21.58 8.14 -38.33
C VAL A 114 22.77 9.10 -38.18
N LYS A 115 22.52 10.41 -38.35
CA LYS A 115 23.55 11.44 -38.17
C LYS A 115 24.18 11.31 -36.76
N PRO A 116 25.51 11.48 -36.60
CA PRO A 116 26.19 11.35 -35.31
C PRO A 116 25.60 12.21 -34.18
N TRP A 117 25.08 13.40 -34.53
CA TRP A 117 24.35 14.28 -33.61
C TRP A 117 23.11 13.60 -32.99
N VAL A 118 22.34 12.87 -33.79
CA VAL A 118 21.10 12.20 -33.34
C VAL A 118 21.44 11.06 -32.37
N ILE A 119 22.50 10.31 -32.67
CA ILE A 119 22.96 9.21 -31.81
C ILE A 119 23.42 9.75 -30.45
N ARG A 120 24.13 10.89 -30.42
CA ARG A 120 24.51 11.56 -29.16
C ARG A 120 23.28 12.03 -28.38
N ALA A 121 22.35 12.72 -29.03
CA ALA A 121 21.15 13.23 -28.36
C ALA A 121 20.30 12.10 -27.76
N ILE A 122 20.08 11.01 -28.49
CA ILE A 122 19.24 9.91 -28.01
C ILE A 122 19.98 9.06 -26.98
N GLY A 123 21.30 8.89 -27.12
CA GLY A 123 22.15 8.32 -26.08
C GLY A 123 22.01 9.10 -24.77
N PHE A 124 22.12 10.42 -24.83
CA PHE A 124 21.93 11.31 -23.68
C PHE A 124 20.56 11.14 -23.02
N PHE A 125 19.47 11.19 -23.79
CA PHE A 125 18.12 10.99 -23.24
C PHE A 125 17.95 9.61 -22.60
N ALA A 126 18.45 8.56 -23.24
CA ALA A 126 18.37 7.22 -22.68
C ALA A 126 19.17 7.06 -21.38
N PHE A 127 20.31 7.74 -21.25
CA PHE A 127 21.07 7.78 -20.00
C PHE A 127 20.32 8.52 -18.90
N ILE A 128 19.68 9.67 -19.20
CA ILE A 128 18.82 10.37 -18.23
C ILE A 128 17.70 9.44 -17.74
N PHE A 129 17.04 8.71 -18.65
CA PHE A 129 16.00 7.76 -18.25
C PHE A 129 16.53 6.59 -17.44
N ALA A 130 17.73 6.08 -17.77
CA ALA A 130 18.39 5.04 -16.98
C ALA A 130 18.75 5.53 -15.56
N PHE A 131 19.09 6.81 -15.40
CA PHE A 131 19.34 7.39 -14.08
C PHE A 131 18.10 7.65 -13.27
N GLU A 132 17.05 8.16 -13.91
CA GLU A 132 15.72 8.27 -13.29
C GLU A 132 15.27 6.92 -12.72
N PHE A 133 15.54 5.82 -13.45
CA PHE A 133 15.28 4.46 -12.96
C PHE A 133 16.03 4.11 -11.68
N VAL A 134 17.34 4.39 -11.63
CA VAL A 134 18.18 4.06 -10.47
C VAL A 134 17.73 4.87 -9.25
N VAL A 135 17.46 6.16 -9.42
CA VAL A 135 16.94 7.03 -8.36
C VAL A 135 15.59 6.53 -7.86
N LEU A 136 14.74 6.07 -8.77
CA LEU A 136 13.42 5.56 -8.45
C LEU A 136 13.43 4.19 -7.73
N ILE A 137 14.30 3.26 -8.14
CA ILE A 137 14.52 2.01 -7.40
C ILE A 137 15.03 2.34 -5.99
N ALA A 138 16.03 3.23 -5.92
CA ALA A 138 16.58 3.66 -4.64
C ALA A 138 15.48 4.27 -3.77
N ASP A 139 14.55 5.05 -4.31
CA ASP A 139 13.43 5.62 -3.57
C ASP A 139 12.56 4.55 -2.89
N GLY A 140 12.24 3.46 -3.60
CA GLY A 140 11.49 2.33 -3.03
C GLY A 140 12.22 1.67 -1.85
N ILE A 141 13.53 1.47 -1.98
CA ILE A 141 14.38 0.88 -0.93
C ILE A 141 14.52 1.84 0.25
N ILE A 142 14.75 3.12 -0.02
CA ILE A 142 14.94 4.18 0.98
C ILE A 142 13.66 4.39 1.79
N HIS A 143 12.48 4.31 1.16
CA HIS A 143 11.21 4.46 1.86
C HIS A 143 11.00 3.38 2.94
N HIS A 144 11.49 2.15 2.70
CA HIS A 144 11.44 1.08 3.69
C HIS A 144 12.50 1.26 4.80
N ALA A 145 13.66 1.87 4.49
CA ALA A 145 14.72 2.10 5.45
C ALA A 145 14.48 3.33 6.35
N THR A 146 13.84 4.38 5.84
CA THR A 146 13.75 5.70 6.51
C THR A 146 12.52 5.90 7.38
N HIS A 147 11.67 4.88 7.56
CA HIS A 147 10.48 4.92 8.45
C HIS A 147 9.52 6.11 8.18
N GLY A 148 9.57 6.69 6.98
CA GLY A 148 8.69 7.79 6.56
C GLY A 148 9.17 9.20 6.87
N GLU A 149 10.41 9.40 7.33
CA GLU A 149 10.95 10.76 7.56
C GLU A 149 11.39 11.44 6.23
N PRO A 150 10.70 12.50 5.78
CA PRO A 150 10.89 13.05 4.42
C PRO A 150 12.28 13.65 4.17
N TRP A 151 12.89 14.25 5.20
CA TRP A 151 14.18 14.93 5.12
C TRP A 151 15.35 13.94 4.94
N LYS A 152 15.29 12.78 5.60
CA LYS A 152 16.28 11.70 5.42
C LYS A 152 16.25 11.14 4.00
N MET A 153 15.05 10.96 3.42
CA MET A 153 14.90 10.55 2.02
C MET A 153 15.55 11.54 1.06
N MET A 154 15.34 12.84 1.27
CA MET A 154 15.90 13.87 0.40
C MET A 154 17.43 13.88 0.41
N ILE A 155 18.05 13.79 1.58
CA ILE A 155 19.52 13.81 1.69
C ILE A 155 20.13 12.62 0.95
N ILE A 156 19.57 11.42 1.12
CA ILE A 156 20.08 10.21 0.43
C ILE A 156 19.92 10.34 -1.09
N LYS A 157 18.78 10.88 -1.56
CA LYS A 157 18.56 11.14 -2.99
C LYS A 157 19.57 12.14 -3.56
N ILE A 158 19.87 13.22 -2.84
CA ILE A 158 20.84 14.24 -3.26
C ILE A 158 22.23 13.62 -3.38
N VAL A 159 22.64 12.81 -2.40
CA VAL A 159 23.92 12.07 -2.43
C VAL A 159 23.97 11.11 -3.61
N LEU A 160 22.89 10.36 -3.85
CA LEU A 160 22.79 9.43 -4.97
C LEU A 160 22.92 10.15 -6.32
N ILE A 161 22.23 11.27 -6.52
CA ILE A 161 22.32 12.09 -7.73
C ILE A 161 23.74 12.65 -7.89
N GLY A 162 24.37 13.07 -6.79
CA GLY A 162 25.75 13.55 -6.78
C GLY A 162 26.76 12.51 -7.26
N ILE A 163 26.50 11.21 -7.03
CA ILE A 163 27.33 10.09 -7.54
C ILE A 163 26.97 9.73 -8.98
N LEU A 164 25.69 9.81 -9.34
CA LEU A 164 25.19 9.47 -10.68
C LEU A 164 25.66 10.45 -11.76
N LEU A 165 25.72 11.74 -11.45
CA LEU A 165 26.14 12.80 -12.39
C LEU A 165 27.56 12.60 -12.97
N PRO A 166 28.62 12.37 -12.19
CA PRO A 166 29.94 12.10 -12.75
C PRO A 166 29.98 10.77 -13.52
N LEU A 167 29.20 9.78 -13.08
CA LEU A 167 29.07 8.49 -13.75
C LEU A 167 28.42 8.62 -15.14
N HIS A 168 27.43 9.52 -15.30
CA HIS A 168 26.87 9.86 -16.61
C HIS A 168 27.94 10.24 -17.62
N HIS A 169 28.78 11.21 -17.25
CA HIS A 169 29.75 11.77 -18.18
C HIS A 169 30.81 10.75 -18.59
N PHE A 170 31.20 9.87 -17.66
CA PHE A 170 32.13 8.79 -17.94
C PHE A 170 31.56 7.78 -18.96
N ILE A 171 30.30 7.34 -18.77
CA ILE A 171 29.71 6.33 -19.66
C ILE A 171 29.34 6.91 -21.03
N GLU A 172 28.86 8.16 -21.10
CA GLU A 172 28.61 8.84 -22.37
C GLU A 172 29.85 8.85 -23.26
N GLY A 173 31.02 9.19 -22.69
CA GLY A 173 32.29 9.19 -23.42
C GLY A 173 32.66 7.82 -23.99
N VAL A 174 32.39 6.75 -23.25
CA VAL A 174 32.66 5.37 -23.68
C VAL A 174 31.65 4.90 -24.73
N ALA A 175 30.35 5.17 -24.52
CA ALA A 175 29.28 4.76 -25.41
C ALA A 175 29.37 5.44 -26.78
N VAL A 176 29.61 6.75 -26.80
CA VAL A 176 29.80 7.52 -28.04
C VAL A 176 31.03 7.02 -28.79
N LYS A 177 32.15 6.77 -28.09
CA LYS A 177 33.36 6.19 -28.70
C LYS A 177 33.08 4.80 -29.29
N TYR A 178 32.35 3.94 -28.59
CA TYR A 178 32.03 2.59 -29.07
C TYR A 178 31.20 2.59 -30.35
N VAL A 179 30.19 3.46 -30.43
CA VAL A 179 29.33 3.57 -31.63
C VAL A 179 30.08 4.21 -32.81
N LEU A 180 30.88 5.25 -32.57
CA LEU A 180 31.66 5.90 -33.64
C LEU A 180 32.82 5.05 -34.16
N THR A 181 33.43 4.19 -33.31
CA THR A 181 34.52 3.31 -33.76
C THR A 181 34.01 2.18 -34.66
N ARG A 182 32.72 1.81 -34.57
CA ARG A 182 32.07 0.86 -35.48
C ARG A 182 31.82 1.42 -36.89
N GLU A 183 31.75 2.74 -37.09
CA GLU A 183 31.59 3.34 -38.42
C GLU A 183 32.89 3.37 -39.25
N LYS A 184 34.07 3.29 -38.62
CA LYS A 184 35.36 3.28 -39.34
C LYS A 184 35.75 1.92 -39.94
N LYS A 185 34.78 1.16 -40.48
CA LYS A 185 35.05 0.08 -41.45
C LYS A 185 34.61 0.57 -42.84
N PRO A 186 35.53 0.87 -43.76
CA PRO A 186 35.17 1.37 -45.09
C PRO A 186 34.52 0.23 -45.87
N GLY A 187 33.22 0.35 -46.18
CA GLY A 187 32.55 -0.67 -46.99
C GLY A 187 31.03 -0.77 -46.94
N ARG A 188 30.31 0.10 -46.22
CA ARG A 188 28.83 0.10 -46.30
C ARG A 188 28.34 1.08 -47.35
N LYS A 189 28.03 0.55 -48.54
CA LYS A 189 27.25 1.27 -49.55
C LYS A 189 25.89 1.66 -48.94
N VAL A 190 25.65 2.96 -48.85
CA VAL A 190 24.38 3.52 -48.41
C VAL A 190 23.40 3.38 -49.57
N ILE A 191 22.46 2.44 -49.49
CA ILE A 191 21.32 2.43 -50.41
C ILE A 191 20.45 3.61 -49.99
N THR A 192 20.44 4.64 -50.82
CA THR A 192 19.64 5.84 -50.57
C THR A 192 18.19 5.50 -50.89
N VAL A 193 17.21 5.99 -50.11
CA VAL A 193 15.77 5.75 -50.33
C VAL A 193 15.35 6.07 -51.78
N ARG A 194 16.04 7.03 -52.42
CA ARG A 194 15.93 7.34 -53.85
C ARG A 194 16.18 6.14 -54.78
N GLU A 195 17.18 5.30 -54.51
CA GLU A 195 17.49 4.12 -55.34
C GLU A 195 16.49 2.98 -55.13
N PHE A 196 15.94 2.83 -53.93
CA PHE A 196 14.89 1.84 -53.65
C PHE A 196 13.59 2.22 -54.38
N VAL A 197 13.21 3.50 -54.32
CA VAL A 197 12.04 4.01 -55.05
C VAL A 197 12.24 3.87 -56.57
N ASN A 198 13.42 4.21 -57.10
CA ASN A 198 13.67 4.12 -58.54
C ASN A 198 13.67 2.66 -59.07
N LYS A 199 14.08 1.69 -58.23
CA LYS A 199 14.15 0.28 -58.61
C LYS A 199 12.80 -0.43 -58.63
N TYR A 200 11.83 0.04 -57.85
CA TYR A 200 10.52 -0.61 -57.71
C TYR A 200 9.34 0.21 -58.25
N VAL A 201 9.44 1.53 -58.37
CA VAL A 201 8.34 2.39 -58.84
C VAL A 201 8.40 2.66 -60.35
N LEU A 202 9.58 2.64 -60.99
CA LEU A 202 9.68 2.83 -62.45
C LEU A 202 9.51 1.54 -63.26
N LYS A 203 9.37 0.38 -62.61
CA LYS A 203 9.21 -0.91 -63.30
C LYS A 203 7.75 -1.32 -63.53
N GLU A 204 6.78 -0.55 -62.99
CA GLU A 204 5.34 -0.76 -63.21
C GLU A 204 4.75 0.15 -64.29
N GLY A 205 5.57 0.96 -64.99
CA GLY A 205 5.12 1.88 -66.05
C GLY A 205 5.37 1.42 -67.49
N GLU A 206 5.97 0.25 -67.71
CA GLU A 206 6.25 -0.30 -69.05
C GLU A 206 5.69 -1.72 -69.25
N HIS A 207 4.42 -1.91 -68.93
CA HIS A 207 3.63 -3.03 -69.43
C HIS A 207 2.26 -2.56 -69.92
#